data_AF-A0A8T1VBZ5-F1
#
_entry.id   AF-A0A8T1VBZ5-F1
#
_cell.length_a   1.000
_cell.length_b   1.000
_cell.length_c   1.000
_cell.angle_alpha   90.00
_cell.angle_beta   90.00
_cell.angle_gamma   90.00
#
_symmetry.space_group_name_H-M   'P 1'
#
loop_
_entity.id
_entity.type
_entity.pdbx_description
1 polymer ?
#
loop_
_entity_poly.entity_id
_entity_poly.type
_entity_poly.pdbx_seq_one_letter_code
_entity_poly.pdbx_strand_id
1 'polypeptide(L)'
;MGFQIDTIKAGYAPPPVTLAHVVLMNVSLSNVFPLRPDSDGTNFPKPGQTVSVHYVGTLTDGSKFDSSRDRGRPFQFQLGAGQVIRGWDEGVAQMSKGQVAKLTLPHEYAYGERGYPPVIPPKATLVFEVELLSFN
;
A
#
# COMPACT_ATOMS: atom_id res chain seq x y z
N MET A 1 -13.61 5.50 -17.04
CA MET A 1 -13.18 4.30 -16.27
C MET A 1 -11.99 4.73 -15.44
N GLY A 2 -12.16 4.91 -14.13
CA GLY A 2 -11.10 5.33 -13.22
C GLY A 2 -10.21 4.15 -12.85
N PHE A 3 -8.90 4.38 -12.81
CA PHE A 3 -7.95 3.43 -12.25
C PHE A 3 -8.34 3.10 -10.81
N GLN A 4 -8.33 1.81 -10.48
CA GLN A 4 -8.68 1.28 -9.18
C GLN A 4 -7.65 0.23 -8.83
N ILE A 5 -6.98 0.37 -7.69
CA ILE A 5 -6.03 -0.64 -7.18
C ILE A 5 -6.64 -2.06 -7.17
N ASP A 6 -7.96 -2.14 -6.99
CA ASP A 6 -8.83 -3.31 -6.98
C ASP A 6 -8.79 -4.11 -8.30
N THR A 7 -8.58 -3.44 -9.43
CA THR A 7 -8.72 -4.02 -10.79
C THR A 7 -7.41 -4.63 -11.30
N ILE A 8 -6.30 -4.52 -10.54
CA ILE A 8 -4.93 -4.67 -11.09
C ILE A 8 -4.31 -6.05 -10.83
N LYS A 9 -5.13 -7.04 -10.46
CA LYS A 9 -4.71 -8.43 -10.23
C LYS A 9 -4.37 -9.22 -11.50
N ALA A 10 -4.62 -8.72 -12.71
CA ALA A 10 -4.35 -9.49 -13.93
C ALA A 10 -2.86 -9.44 -14.35
N GLY A 11 -1.95 -10.00 -13.52
CA GLY A 11 -0.63 -10.40 -14.01
C GLY A 11 0.60 -10.19 -13.13
N TYR A 12 0.47 -9.67 -11.89
CA TYR A 12 1.65 -9.56 -11.00
C TYR A 12 1.89 -10.89 -10.25
N ALA A 13 2.92 -11.62 -10.66
CA ALA A 13 3.52 -12.69 -9.86
C ALA A 13 4.70 -12.09 -9.07
N PRO A 14 4.73 -12.19 -7.73
CA PRO A 14 5.83 -11.63 -6.95
C PRO A 14 7.14 -12.33 -7.33
N PRO A 15 8.25 -11.61 -7.55
CA PRO A 15 9.55 -12.23 -7.76
C PRO A 15 9.95 -13.05 -6.51
N PRO A 16 10.67 -14.17 -6.68
CA PRO A 16 11.10 -15.00 -5.56
C PRO A 16 11.98 -14.19 -4.59
N VAL A 17 11.61 -14.23 -3.31
CA VAL A 17 12.33 -13.55 -2.22
C VAL A 17 13.72 -14.19 -2.09
N THR A 18 14.78 -13.43 -2.36
CA THR A 18 16.15 -13.84 -2.03
C THR A 18 16.58 -13.18 -0.72
N LEU A 19 17.25 -13.96 0.14
CA LEU A 19 17.72 -13.55 1.48
C LEU A 19 18.54 -12.24 1.48
N ALA A 20 19.13 -11.89 0.33
CA ALA A 20 19.90 -10.67 0.12
C ALA A 20 19.05 -9.38 0.12
N HIS A 21 17.72 -9.45 -0.03
CA HIS A 21 16.85 -8.27 -0.11
C HIS A 21 16.27 -7.80 1.24
N VAL A 22 16.51 -8.52 2.34
CA VAL A 22 15.97 -8.17 3.66
C VAL A 22 16.73 -7.00 4.31
N VAL A 23 17.93 -6.65 3.82
CA VAL A 23 18.81 -5.63 4.43
C VAL A 23 18.71 -4.24 3.77
N LEU A 24 17.94 -4.09 2.69
CA LEU A 24 17.74 -2.82 1.97
C LEU A 24 16.30 -2.30 2.07
N MET A 25 15.62 -2.56 3.19
CA MET A 25 14.28 -2.01 3.44
C MET A 25 14.36 -0.50 3.72
N ASN A 26 14.58 0.30 2.67
CA ASN A 26 14.28 1.74 2.68
C ASN A 26 12.78 1.97 2.44
N VAL A 27 11.89 1.14 2.99
CA VAL A 27 10.53 1.59 3.30
C VAL A 27 10.71 2.56 4.47
N SER A 28 11.15 3.78 4.15
CA SER A 28 11.17 4.84 5.14
C SER A 28 9.72 5.14 5.44
N LEU A 29 9.25 4.68 6.60
CA LEU A 29 8.07 5.22 7.27
C LEU A 29 8.43 6.65 7.71
N SER A 30 8.65 7.53 6.73
CA SER A 30 8.91 8.95 6.99
C SER A 30 7.56 9.55 7.38
N ASN A 31 7.43 9.87 8.65
CA ASN A 31 6.28 10.50 9.29
C ASN A 31 5.13 9.53 9.59
N VAL A 32 5.29 8.85 10.73
CA VAL A 32 4.15 8.45 11.55
C VAL A 32 3.46 9.75 11.95
N PHE A 33 2.33 10.09 11.31
CA PHE A 33 1.42 11.09 11.88
C PHE A 33 1.11 10.67 13.32
N PRO A 34 0.98 11.60 14.28
CA PRO A 34 0.71 11.24 15.66
C PRO A 34 -0.44 10.24 15.68
N LEU A 35 -0.18 9.09 16.31
CA LEU A 35 -1.14 8.04 16.58
C LEU A 35 -2.46 8.72 16.98
N ARG A 36 -3.53 8.48 16.21
CA ARG A 36 -4.82 9.04 16.60
C ARG A 36 -5.17 8.48 17.99
N PRO A 37 -5.96 9.21 18.81
CA PRO A 37 -6.31 8.77 20.16
C PRO A 37 -6.99 7.39 20.21
N ASP A 38 -7.54 6.92 19.10
CA ASP A 38 -8.18 5.62 18.88
C ASP A 38 -7.26 4.54 18.31
N SER A 39 -5.97 4.85 18.12
CA SER A 39 -4.99 3.86 17.70
C SER A 39 -4.38 3.14 18.91
N ASP A 40 -4.66 1.85 18.99
CA ASP A 40 -4.24 1.02 20.13
C ASP A 40 -2.71 0.85 20.20
N GLY A 41 -1.97 1.12 19.11
CA GLY A 41 -0.51 0.95 19.02
C GLY A 41 0.01 -0.48 19.27
N THR A 42 -0.91 -1.43 19.51
CA THR A 42 -0.65 -2.78 20.01
C THR A 42 -1.28 -3.85 19.12
N ASN A 43 -2.32 -3.49 18.36
CA ASN A 43 -3.05 -4.39 17.48
C ASN A 43 -2.65 -4.13 16.01
N PHE A 44 -1.98 -5.11 15.42
CA PHE A 44 -1.53 -5.12 14.02
C PHE A 44 -2.24 -6.24 13.25
N PRO A 45 -2.61 -6.01 11.97
CA PRO A 45 -3.26 -7.02 11.16
C PRO A 45 -2.29 -8.15 10.81
N LYS A 46 -2.79 -9.38 10.81
CA LYS A 46 -2.04 -10.61 10.52
C LYS A 46 -2.33 -11.13 9.11
N PRO A 47 -1.39 -11.86 8.47
CA PRO A 47 -1.66 -12.52 7.20
C PRO A 47 -2.93 -13.37 7.26
N GLY A 48 -3.77 -13.26 6.23
CA GLY A 48 -5.08 -13.91 6.13
C GLY A 48 -6.25 -13.07 6.64
N GLN A 49 -6.00 -12.02 7.42
CA GLN A 49 -7.04 -11.09 7.87
C GLN A 49 -7.53 -10.18 6.76
N THR A 50 -8.81 -9.80 6.83
CA THR A 50 -9.36 -8.79 5.91
C THR A 50 -9.15 -7.42 6.52
N VAL A 51 -8.36 -6.58 5.85
CA VAL A 51 -8.08 -5.22 6.28
C VAL A 51 -8.94 -4.24 5.49
N SER A 52 -9.38 -3.17 6.14
CA SER A 52 -10.09 -2.05 5.53
C SER A 52 -9.28 -0.77 5.69
N VAL A 53 -8.98 -0.12 4.57
CA VAL A 53 -8.14 1.07 4.55
C VAL A 53 -8.74 2.19 3.72
N HIS A 54 -8.46 3.43 4.13
CA HIS A 54 -8.47 4.56 3.21
C HIS A 54 -7.07 4.80 2.68
N TYR A 55 -6.98 5.27 1.45
CA TYR A 55 -5.72 5.65 0.84
C TYR A 55 -5.87 6.78 -0.19
N VAL A 56 -4.74 7.44 -0.43
CA VAL A 56 -4.46 8.36 -1.52
C VAL A 56 -3.14 7.93 -2.16
N GLY A 57 -3.14 7.62 -3.45
CA GLY A 57 -1.96 7.27 -4.22
C GLY A 57 -1.53 8.44 -5.12
N THR A 58 -0.28 8.86 -4.97
CA THR A 58 0.36 9.90 -5.79
C THR A 58 1.67 9.41 -6.38
N LEU A 59 2.05 9.94 -7.53
CA LEU A 59 3.40 9.83 -8.06
C LEU A 59 4.36 10.73 -7.24
N THR A 60 5.66 10.58 -7.46
CA THR A 60 6.69 11.38 -6.77
C THR A 60 6.65 12.87 -7.13
N ASP A 61 6.04 13.22 -8.26
CA ASP A 61 5.77 14.60 -8.68
C ASP A 61 4.54 15.22 -7.98
N GLY A 62 3.83 14.45 -7.13
CA GLY A 62 2.60 14.86 -6.46
C GLY A 62 1.31 14.61 -7.24
N SER A 63 1.40 14.09 -8.48
CA SER A 63 0.24 13.77 -9.30
C SER A 63 -0.56 12.64 -8.67
N LYS A 64 -1.77 12.94 -8.20
CA LYS A 64 -2.71 11.94 -7.67
C LYS A 64 -3.24 11.07 -8.80
N PHE A 65 -2.99 9.77 -8.71
CA PHE A 65 -3.49 8.80 -9.70
C PHE A 65 -4.70 8.01 -9.17
N ASP A 66 -4.82 7.86 -7.84
CA ASP A 66 -5.93 7.13 -7.23
C ASP A 66 -6.26 7.61 -5.82
N SER A 67 -7.52 7.52 -5.40
CA SER A 67 -7.93 7.70 -4.01
C SER A 67 -9.24 7.00 -3.70
N SER A 68 -9.23 6.22 -2.62
CA SER A 68 -10.46 5.66 -2.02
C SER A 68 -11.35 6.74 -1.38
N ARG A 69 -10.79 7.87 -0.94
CA ARG A 69 -11.55 8.96 -0.31
C ARG A 69 -12.43 9.66 -1.34
N ASP A 70 -11.89 9.89 -2.54
CA ASP A 70 -12.65 10.45 -3.66
C ASP A 70 -13.84 9.55 -4.07
N ARG A 71 -13.75 8.25 -3.77
CA ARG A 71 -14.83 7.28 -4.02
C ARG A 71 -15.83 7.17 -2.86
N GLY A 72 -15.56 7.78 -1.72
CA GLY A 72 -16.42 7.73 -0.54
C GLY A 72 -16.55 6.33 0.10
N ARG A 73 -15.71 5.36 -0.26
CA ARG A 73 -15.75 4.00 0.31
C ARG A 73 -14.35 3.47 0.61
N PRO A 74 -14.14 2.81 1.76
CA PRO A 74 -12.88 2.14 2.07
C PRO A 74 -12.54 1.04 1.05
N PHE A 75 -11.25 0.79 0.89
CA PHE A 75 -10.76 -0.36 0.14
C PHE A 75 -10.50 -1.52 1.10
N GLN A 76 -10.94 -2.71 0.72
CA GLN A 76 -10.80 -3.92 1.53
C GLN A 76 -10.02 -4.97 0.76
N PHE A 77 -9.06 -5.60 1.42
CA PHE A 77 -8.27 -6.68 0.85
C PHE A 77 -7.81 -7.65 1.93
N GLN A 78 -7.45 -8.86 1.53
CA GLN A 78 -6.87 -9.85 2.43
C GLN A 78 -5.36 -9.67 2.51
N LEU A 79 -4.86 -9.42 3.72
CA LEU A 79 -3.45 -9.16 3.97
C LEU A 79 -2.60 -10.41 3.71
N GLY A 80 -1.51 -10.27 2.97
CA GLY A 80 -0.56 -11.36 2.73
C GLY A 80 -1.07 -12.43 1.76
N ALA A 81 -2.23 -12.23 1.14
CA ALA A 81 -2.78 -13.10 0.10
C ALA A 81 -2.27 -12.74 -1.31
N GLY A 82 -1.33 -11.79 -1.42
CA GLY A 82 -0.87 -11.24 -2.70
C GLY A 82 -2.02 -10.62 -3.50
N GLN A 83 -3.03 -10.08 -2.81
CA GLN A 83 -4.18 -9.42 -3.44
C GLN A 83 -3.87 -8.00 -3.91
N VAL A 84 -2.83 -7.41 -3.34
CA VAL A 84 -2.35 -6.06 -3.59
C VAL A 84 -0.86 -6.09 -3.96
N ILE A 85 -0.31 -4.94 -4.31
CA ILE A 85 1.14 -4.79 -4.53
C ILE A 85 1.92 -5.13 -3.25
N ARG A 86 3.14 -5.65 -3.41
CA ARG A 86 3.95 -6.16 -2.29
C ARG A 86 4.18 -5.12 -1.20
N GLY A 87 4.40 -3.86 -1.57
CA GLY A 87 4.61 -2.79 -0.61
C GLY A 87 3.40 -2.50 0.29
N TRP A 88 2.20 -2.84 -0.17
CA TRP A 88 0.99 -2.77 0.65
C TRP A 88 0.88 -3.93 1.63
N ASP A 89 1.16 -5.16 1.18
CA ASP A 89 1.16 -6.34 2.06
C ASP A 89 2.19 -6.18 3.20
N GLU A 90 3.39 -5.65 2.90
CA GLU A 90 4.43 -5.42 3.91
C GLU A 90 4.20 -4.15 4.74
N GLY A 91 3.67 -3.08 4.13
CA GLY A 91 3.46 -1.79 4.80
C GLY A 91 2.25 -1.78 5.73
N VAL A 92 1.11 -2.32 5.29
CA VAL A 92 -0.13 -2.35 6.09
C VAL A 92 -0.01 -3.31 7.27
N ALA A 93 0.79 -4.39 7.14
CA ALA A 93 1.10 -5.29 8.26
C ALA A 93 1.78 -4.59 9.44
N GLN A 94 2.45 -3.45 9.21
CA GLN A 94 3.14 -2.65 10.23
C GLN A 94 2.28 -1.51 10.78
N MET A 95 1.04 -1.35 10.29
CA MET A 95 0.13 -0.31 10.73
C MET A 95 -0.78 -0.82 11.85
N SER A 96 -1.01 0.03 12.84
CA SER A 96 -2.04 -0.18 13.85
C SER A 96 -3.38 0.40 13.39
N LYS A 97 -4.48 -0.13 13.93
CA LYS A 97 -5.82 0.42 13.67
C LYS A 97 -5.83 1.93 13.98
N GLY A 98 -6.44 2.75 13.13
CA GLY A 98 -6.50 4.21 13.27
C GLY A 98 -5.24 4.95 12.82
N GLN A 99 -4.15 4.24 12.52
CA GLN A 99 -2.89 4.86 12.10
C GLN A 99 -2.96 5.31 10.63
N VAL A 100 -2.41 6.50 10.38
CA VAL A 100 -2.10 7.00 9.04
C VAL A 100 -0.60 6.89 8.81
N ALA A 101 -0.20 6.24 7.73
CA ALA A 101 1.19 6.05 7.35
C ALA A 101 1.41 6.45 5.89
N LYS A 102 2.58 7.01 5.61
CA LYS A 102 3.03 7.29 4.26
C LYS A 102 3.97 6.19 3.79
N LEU A 103 3.56 5.42 2.78
CA LEU A 103 4.34 4.37 2.15
C LEU A 103 4.95 4.89 0.86
N THR A 104 6.28 5.00 0.82
CA THR A 104 7.01 5.29 -0.42
C THR A 104 7.50 3.97 -1.01
N LEU A 105 6.91 3.56 -2.12
CA LEU A 105 7.11 2.25 -2.72
C LEU A 105 7.86 2.41 -4.05
N PRO A 106 9.12 1.95 -4.15
CA PRO A 106 9.81 1.90 -5.43
C PRO A 106 9.15 0.84 -6.34
N HIS A 107 9.46 0.88 -7.62
CA HIS A 107 8.72 0.11 -8.62
C HIS A 107 8.74 -1.40 -8.37
N GLU A 108 9.82 -1.94 -7.79
CA GLU A 108 9.97 -3.36 -7.45
C GLU A 108 8.92 -3.85 -6.44
N TYR A 109 8.41 -2.94 -5.60
CA TYR A 109 7.37 -3.20 -4.60
C TYR A 109 5.98 -2.71 -5.05
N ALA A 110 5.88 -2.20 -6.28
CA ALA A 110 4.67 -1.66 -6.90
C ALA A 110 4.40 -2.34 -8.26
N TYR A 111 4.43 -1.59 -9.37
CA TYR A 111 4.05 -2.06 -10.71
C TYR A 111 5.24 -2.45 -11.61
N GLY A 112 6.43 -2.51 -11.04
CA GLY A 112 7.65 -2.97 -11.70
C GLY A 112 8.05 -2.14 -12.92
N GLU A 113 8.85 -2.79 -13.76
CA GLU A 113 9.40 -2.24 -15.00
C GLU A 113 8.34 -1.78 -15.99
N ARG A 114 7.18 -2.45 -16.01
CA ARG A 114 6.11 -2.17 -16.98
C ARG A 114 5.25 -0.98 -16.56
N GLY A 115 5.14 -0.70 -15.26
CA GLY A 115 4.15 0.25 -14.74
C GLY A 115 2.72 -0.23 -15.02
N TYR A 116 1.78 0.71 -15.04
CA TYR A 116 0.39 0.49 -15.45
C TYR A 116 -0.09 1.61 -16.39
N PRO A 117 0.26 1.55 -17.69
CA PRO A 117 -0.15 2.57 -18.65
C PRO A 117 -1.69 2.65 -18.78
N PRO A 118 -2.27 3.85 -18.98
CA PRO A 118 -1.60 5.16 -19.10
C PRO A 118 -1.35 5.86 -17.75
N VAL A 119 -1.65 5.23 -16.62
CA VAL A 119 -1.82 5.89 -15.33
C VAL A 119 -0.53 5.90 -14.51
N ILE A 120 0.22 4.80 -14.54
CA ILE A 120 1.47 4.63 -13.80
C ILE A 120 2.59 4.37 -14.81
N PRO A 121 3.61 5.23 -14.88
CA PRO A 121 4.70 5.04 -15.82
C PRO A 121 5.56 3.80 -15.47
N PRO A 122 6.31 3.26 -16.44
CA PRO A 122 7.38 2.29 -16.23
C PRO A 122 8.34 2.72 -15.11
N LYS A 123 8.75 1.77 -14.26
CA LYS A 123 9.70 1.99 -13.14
C LYS A 123 9.31 3.15 -12.19
N ALA A 124 8.02 3.47 -12.08
CA ALA A 124 7.58 4.56 -11.22
C ALA A 124 7.70 4.21 -9.73
N THR A 125 8.21 5.17 -8.95
CA THR A 125 8.07 5.18 -7.50
C THR A 125 6.72 5.79 -7.14
N LEU A 126 5.99 5.12 -6.26
CA LEU A 126 4.68 5.54 -5.80
C LEU A 126 4.73 5.99 -4.36
N VAL A 127 3.88 6.95 -4.03
CA VAL A 127 3.68 7.44 -2.68
C VAL A 127 2.23 7.20 -2.32
N PHE A 128 2.00 6.41 -1.28
CA PHE A 128 0.67 6.16 -0.76
C PHE A 128 0.56 6.75 0.64
N GLU A 129 -0.45 7.57 0.87
CA GLU A 129 -0.94 7.83 2.21
C GLU A 129 -2.03 6.81 2.51
N VAL A 130 -1.82 5.96 3.51
CA VAL A 130 -2.74 4.88 3.89
C VAL A 130 -3.21 5.12 5.32
N GLU A 131 -4.50 4.92 5.55
CA GLU A 131 -5.16 4.97 6.85
C GLU A 131 -5.80 3.60 7.11
N LEU A 132 -5.37 2.90 8.15
CA LEU A 132 -5.94 1.61 8.53
C LEU A 132 -7.18 1.83 9.39
N LEU A 133 -8.37 1.47 8.89
CA LEU A 133 -9.64 1.70 9.59
C LEU A 133 -10.00 0.53 10.49
N SER A 134 -9.86 -0.69 9.99
CA SER A 134 -10.21 -1.91 10.71
C SER A 134 -9.57 -3.15 10.08
N PHE A 135 -9.55 -4.24 10.83
CA PHE A 135 -9.20 -5.57 10.34
C PHE A 135 -9.91 -6.65 11.15
N ASN A 136 -10.16 -7.82 10.55
CA ASN A 136 -10.72 -9.00 11.21
C ASN A 136 -9.96 -10.28 10.86
#